data_AF-A0A936GAS9-F1
#
_entry.id   AF-A0A936GAS9-F1
#
_cell.length_a   1.000
_cell.length_b   1.000
_cell.length_c   1.000
_cell.angle_alpha   90.00
_cell.angle_beta   90.00
_cell.angle_gamma   90.00
#
_symmetry.space_group_name_H-M   'P 1'
#
loop_
_entity.id
_entity.type
_entity.pdbx_description
1 polymer ?
#
loop_
_entity_poly.entity_id
_entity_poly.type
_entity_poly.pdbx_seq_one_letter_code
_entity_poly.pdbx_strand_id
1 'polypeptide(L)'
;MGRKGIGKLSLFSIADEIEIQSVKLDTSETTMERRGFIMNSEEIKKVIKTGKQPYRPTPLGEKKVKVKKGTRIILRNLRKGVRTTTEKFLRTRIARRFSVISDEFKFAVKVNGKPITLNDRNYFKAIQYLWHIGEGSEKYIKYCSNSEKQEKVSGVVDEVNNFKLAVGLEQLMNKKILRRGTIRYQFFHGAS
;
A
#
# COMPACT_ATOMS: atom_id res chain seq x y z
N MET A 1 2.53 -2.55 -8.52
CA MET A 1 1.59 -1.41 -8.51
C MET A 1 0.64 -1.50 -9.70
N GLY A 2 -0.49 -0.77 -9.69
CA GLY A 2 -1.73 -1.07 -10.44
C GLY A 2 -1.59 -1.33 -11.94
N ARG A 3 -1.52 -2.62 -12.33
CA ARG A 3 -1.40 -3.08 -13.73
C ARG A 3 -2.69 -2.96 -14.55
N LYS A 4 -3.86 -3.02 -13.91
CA LYS A 4 -5.18 -3.16 -14.58
C LYS A 4 -6.24 -2.12 -14.17
N GLY A 5 -5.94 -1.20 -13.25
CA GLY A 5 -6.91 -0.18 -12.81
C GLY A 5 -8.11 -0.65 -11.97
N ILE A 6 -8.38 -1.96 -11.89
CA ILE A 6 -9.52 -2.54 -11.13
C ILE A 6 -9.52 -2.24 -9.63
N GLY A 7 -8.35 -1.92 -9.06
CA GLY A 7 -8.22 -1.57 -7.65
C GLY A 7 -9.08 -0.35 -7.25
N LYS A 8 -9.41 0.53 -8.21
CA LYS A 8 -10.27 1.69 -7.96
C LYS A 8 -11.72 1.28 -7.64
N LEU A 9 -12.20 0.17 -8.19
CA LEU A 9 -13.54 -0.35 -7.96
C LEU A 9 -13.63 -1.19 -6.67
N SER A 10 -12.49 -1.55 -6.07
CA SER A 10 -12.48 -2.31 -4.81
C SER A 10 -13.17 -1.58 -3.66
N LEU A 11 -13.37 -0.27 -3.76
CA LEU A 11 -14.12 0.52 -2.78
C LEU A 11 -15.57 0.03 -2.59
N PHE A 12 -16.21 -0.49 -3.63
CA PHE A 12 -17.56 -1.07 -3.55
C PHE A 12 -17.61 -2.39 -2.76
N SER A 13 -16.46 -2.99 -2.45
CA SER A 13 -16.41 -4.18 -1.58
C SER A 13 -16.58 -3.84 -0.11
N ILE A 14 -16.38 -2.57 0.27
CA ILE A 14 -16.35 -2.11 1.67
C ILE A 14 -17.40 -1.05 2.01
N ALA A 15 -17.99 -0.39 1.01
CA ALA A 15 -18.95 0.69 1.19
C ALA A 15 -19.97 0.71 0.05
N ASP A 16 -21.19 1.16 0.35
CA ASP A 16 -22.25 1.26 -0.66
C ASP A 16 -22.37 2.66 -1.28
N GLU A 17 -21.88 3.69 -0.59
CA GLU A 17 -21.81 5.05 -1.11
C GLU A 17 -20.35 5.57 -1.04
N ILE A 18 -19.87 6.07 -2.18
CA ILE A 18 -18.50 6.54 -2.36
C ILE A 18 -18.56 7.97 -2.89
N GLU A 19 -18.07 8.91 -2.09
CA GLU A 19 -17.87 10.29 -2.52
C GLU A 19 -16.40 10.53 -2.83
N ILE A 20 -16.14 11.08 -4.01
CA ILE A 20 -14.81 11.45 -4.47
C ILE A 20 -14.76 12.96 -4.61
N GLN A 21 -13.76 13.56 -3.97
CA GLN A 21 -13.43 14.98 -4.08
C GLN A 21 -12.00 15.08 -4.59
N SER A 22 -11.74 15.89 -5.60
CA SER A 22 -10.39 16.10 -6.12
C SER A 22 -10.16 17.56 -6.44
N VAL A 23 -8.98 18.05 -6.08
CA VAL A 23 -8.51 19.38 -6.44
C VAL A 23 -7.16 19.27 -7.14
N LYS A 24 -7.11 19.82 -8.35
CA LYS A 24 -5.90 19.90 -9.17
C LYS A 24 -5.56 21.38 -9.36
N LEU A 25 -4.29 21.71 -9.10
CA LEU A 25 -3.70 22.98 -9.52
C LEU A 25 -3.42 22.87 -11.02
N ASP A 26 -3.82 23.89 -11.77
CA ASP A 26 -3.38 24.01 -13.15
C ASP A 26 -1.86 24.19 -13.22
N THR A 27 -1.28 23.90 -14.39
CA THR A 27 0.14 23.96 -14.72
C THR A 27 0.72 25.35 -14.52
N SER A 28 -0.10 26.40 -14.64
CA SER A 28 0.27 27.79 -14.34
C SER A 28 0.18 28.14 -12.84
N GLU A 29 -0.25 27.23 -11.97
CA GLU A 29 -0.54 27.40 -10.54
C GLU A 29 -1.51 28.55 -10.19
N THR A 30 -2.17 29.14 -11.18
CA THR A 30 -3.07 30.29 -11.05
C THR A 30 -4.53 29.91 -10.89
N THR A 31 -4.94 28.73 -11.38
CA THR A 31 -6.33 28.28 -11.32
C THR A 31 -6.47 26.93 -10.59
N MET A 32 -7.55 26.79 -9.84
CA MET A 32 -7.84 25.63 -8.99
C MET A 32 -9.11 24.94 -9.44
N GLU A 33 -8.97 23.79 -10.12
CA GLU A 33 -10.12 22.99 -10.53
C GLU A 33 -10.59 22.10 -9.37
N ARG A 34 -11.83 22.33 -8.93
CA ARG A 34 -12.51 21.52 -7.91
C ARG A 34 -13.54 20.63 -8.56
N ARG A 35 -13.35 19.32 -8.47
CA ARG A 35 -14.32 18.35 -8.98
C ARG A 35 -14.72 17.38 -7.87
N GLY A 36 -15.99 16.99 -7.88
CA GLY A 36 -16.44 15.92 -7.02
C GLY A 36 -17.69 15.24 -7.58
N PHE A 37 -17.91 14.02 -7.13
CA PHE A 37 -19.09 13.24 -7.47
C PHE A 37 -19.32 12.16 -6.42
N ILE A 38 -20.54 11.64 -6.40
CA ILE A 38 -20.99 10.57 -5.52
C ILE A 38 -21.41 9.39 -6.40
N MET A 39 -21.01 8.19 -5.99
CA MET A 39 -21.45 6.93 -6.58
C MET A 39 -22.16 6.08 -5.54
N ASN A 40 -23.24 5.41 -5.96
CA ASN A 40 -24.02 4.51 -5.12
C ASN A 40 -24.11 3.12 -5.78
N SER A 41 -23.76 2.08 -5.03
CA SER A 41 -23.71 0.71 -5.54
C SER A 41 -25.09 0.14 -5.90
N GLU A 42 -26.14 0.53 -5.18
CA GLU A 42 -27.51 0.09 -5.45
C GLU A 42 -28.07 0.75 -6.70
N GLU A 43 -27.77 2.03 -6.92
CA GLU A 43 -28.13 2.71 -8.18
C GLU A 43 -27.43 2.08 -9.38
N ILE A 44 -26.13 1.79 -9.26
CA ILE A 44 -25.38 1.09 -10.31
C ILE A 44 -26.04 -0.25 -10.64
N LYS A 45 -26.40 -1.05 -9.62
CA LYS A 45 -27.11 -2.33 -9.82
C LYS A 45 -28.46 -2.13 -10.52
N LYS A 46 -29.24 -1.11 -10.15
CA LYS A 46 -30.53 -0.80 -10.79
C LYS A 46 -30.35 -0.45 -12.26
N VAL A 47 -29.37 0.39 -12.59
CA VAL A 47 -29.07 0.77 -13.98
C VAL A 47 -28.65 -0.44 -14.80
N ILE A 48 -27.77 -1.30 -14.26
CA ILE A 48 -27.36 -2.55 -14.91
C ILE A 48 -28.56 -3.47 -15.18
N LYS A 49 -29.47 -3.64 -14.20
CA LYS A 49 -30.66 -4.48 -14.34
C LYS A 49 -31.63 -3.97 -15.40
N THR A 50 -31.80 -2.65 -15.50
CA THR A 50 -32.72 -2.05 -16.47
C THR A 50 -32.15 -2.02 -17.88
N GLY A 51 -30.82 -1.92 -18.03
CA GLY A 51 -30.13 -1.94 -19.33
C GLY A 51 -30.42 -0.74 -20.23
N LYS A 52 -31.20 0.25 -19.75
CA LYS A 52 -31.72 1.34 -20.60
C LYS A 52 -30.70 2.42 -20.90
N GLN A 53 -29.80 2.73 -19.96
CA GLN A 53 -28.84 3.85 -20.08
C GLN A 53 -27.55 3.59 -19.29
N PRO A 54 -26.43 4.24 -19.66
CA PRO A 54 -25.19 4.16 -18.88
C PRO A 54 -25.34 4.86 -17.52
N TYR A 55 -24.70 4.31 -16.49
CA TYR A 55 -24.65 4.93 -15.17
C TYR A 55 -23.83 6.22 -15.20
N ARG A 56 -24.36 7.30 -14.62
CA ARG A 56 -23.68 8.57 -14.42
C ARG A 56 -23.64 8.92 -12.93
N PRO A 57 -22.45 9.13 -12.34
CA PRO A 57 -22.34 9.57 -10.96
C PRO A 57 -23.03 10.91 -10.71
N THR A 58 -23.53 11.11 -9.49
CA THR A 58 -24.15 12.37 -9.09
C THR A 58 -23.06 13.43 -8.90
N PRO A 59 -23.09 14.56 -9.65
CA PRO A 59 -22.08 15.60 -9.50
C PRO A 59 -22.17 16.27 -8.13
N LEU A 60 -21.01 16.57 -7.54
CA LEU A 60 -20.90 17.33 -6.31
C LEU A 60 -20.52 18.77 -6.65
N GLY A 61 -21.39 19.73 -6.31
CA GLY A 61 -21.11 21.15 -6.54
C GLY A 61 -19.82 21.62 -5.85
N GLU A 62 -19.08 22.53 -6.50
CA GLU A 62 -17.74 22.95 -6.08
C GLU A 62 -17.65 23.42 -4.63
N LYS A 63 -18.68 24.15 -4.14
CA LYS A 63 -18.76 24.64 -2.75
C LYS A 63 -18.77 23.51 -1.70
N LYS A 64 -19.13 22.28 -2.08
CA LYS A 64 -19.13 21.10 -1.20
C LYS A 64 -17.78 20.37 -1.19
N VAL A 65 -16.86 20.69 -2.11
CA VAL A 65 -15.52 20.11 -2.18
C VAL A 65 -14.64 20.73 -1.09
N LYS A 66 -14.36 19.95 -0.04
CA LYS A 66 -13.61 20.41 1.15
C LYS A 66 -12.11 20.15 1.07
N VAL A 67 -11.66 19.27 0.16
CA VAL A 67 -10.23 19.00 -0.01
C VAL A 67 -9.52 20.23 -0.57
N LYS A 68 -8.34 20.55 -0.03
CA LYS A 68 -7.54 21.71 -0.47
C LYS A 68 -6.57 21.36 -1.59
N LYS A 69 -6.00 20.15 -1.55
CA LYS A 69 -5.04 19.63 -2.54
C LYS A 69 -5.17 18.11 -2.63
N GLY A 70 -5.04 17.57 -3.84
CA GLY A 70 -5.09 16.14 -4.09
C GLY A 70 -6.51 15.58 -4.05
N THR A 71 -6.64 14.30 -3.67
CA THR A 71 -7.90 13.56 -3.72
C THR A 71 -8.33 13.10 -2.33
N ARG A 72 -9.59 13.33 -1.99
CA ARG A 72 -10.25 12.82 -0.79
C ARG A 72 -11.36 11.86 -1.19
N ILE A 73 -11.32 10.66 -0.63
CA ILE A 73 -12.34 9.63 -0.83
C ILE A 73 -13.07 9.44 0.51
N ILE A 74 -14.38 9.56 0.50
CA ILE A 74 -15.24 9.39 1.67
C ILE A 74 -16.14 8.18 1.42
N LEU A 75 -16.08 7.23 2.33
CA LEU A 75 -16.87 6.00 2.27
C LEU A 75 -18.00 6.09 3.28
N ARG A 76 -19.24 5.96 2.81
CA ARG A 76 -20.44 5.93 3.66
C ARG A 76 -21.15 4.60 3.50
N ASN A 77 -22.00 4.27 4.47
CA ASN A 77 -22.70 2.98 4.53
C ASN A 77 -21.70 1.82 4.44
N LEU A 78 -20.75 1.80 5.38
CA LEU A 78 -19.74 0.75 5.47
C LEU A 78 -20.39 -0.60 5.72
N ARG A 79 -19.91 -1.62 5.02
CA ARG A 79 -20.40 -3.00 5.18
C ARG A 79 -20.01 -3.57 6.53
N LYS A 80 -20.81 -4.50 7.06
CA LYS A 80 -20.69 -5.04 8.43
C LYS A 80 -19.26 -5.49 8.80
N GLY A 81 -18.56 -6.19 7.90
CA GLY A 81 -17.19 -6.68 8.17
C GLY A 81 -16.11 -5.60 8.29
N VAL A 82 -16.39 -4.38 7.81
CA VAL A 82 -15.46 -3.25 7.91
C VAL A 82 -15.66 -2.52 9.24
N ARG A 83 -16.92 -2.41 9.69
CA ARG A 83 -17.31 -1.73 10.93
C ARG A 83 -16.70 -2.34 12.19
N THR A 84 -16.38 -3.63 12.16
CA THR A 84 -15.80 -4.36 13.30
C THR A 84 -14.27 -4.31 13.35
N THR A 85 -13.61 -3.71 12.36
CA THR A 85 -12.14 -3.62 12.34
C THR A 85 -11.66 -2.54 13.31
N THR A 86 -10.85 -2.92 14.31
CA THR A 86 -10.23 -1.95 15.23
C THR A 86 -9.12 -1.16 14.54
N GLU A 87 -8.79 0.03 15.08
CA GLU A 87 -7.66 0.84 14.61
C GLU A 87 -6.36 0.02 14.56
N LYS A 88 -6.10 -0.78 15.60
CA LYS A 88 -4.92 -1.64 15.70
C LYS A 88 -4.83 -2.63 14.54
N PHE A 89 -5.93 -3.31 14.22
CA PHE A 89 -5.95 -4.24 13.08
C PHE A 89 -5.73 -3.54 11.74
N LEU A 90 -6.33 -2.35 11.56
CA LEU A 90 -6.15 -1.56 10.34
C LEU A 90 -4.69 -1.13 10.18
N ARG A 91 -4.08 -0.58 11.24
CA ARG A 91 -2.67 -0.18 11.28
C ARG A 91 -1.75 -1.33 10.89
N THR A 92 -1.91 -2.49 11.53
CA THR A 92 -1.08 -3.66 11.24
C THR A 92 -1.25 -4.16 9.81
N ARG A 93 -2.48 -4.19 9.27
CA ARG A 93 -2.72 -4.61 7.88
C ARG A 93 -2.08 -3.65 6.87
N ILE A 94 -2.16 -2.34 7.09
CA ILE A 94 -1.55 -1.34 6.22
C ILE A 94 -0.01 -1.45 6.29
N ALA A 95 0.56 -1.49 7.50
CA ALA A 95 2.01 -1.55 7.71
C ALA A 95 2.67 -2.79 7.07
N ARG A 96 1.95 -3.92 7.01
CA ARG A 96 2.42 -5.16 6.38
C ARG A 96 2.30 -5.14 4.85
N ARG A 97 1.30 -4.48 4.29
CA ARG A 97 1.05 -4.45 2.83
C ARG A 97 1.87 -3.40 2.09
N PHE A 98 2.22 -2.31 2.76
CA PHE A 98 2.96 -1.21 2.15
C PHE A 98 4.35 -1.12 2.77
N SER A 99 5.34 -1.62 2.04
CA SER A 99 6.75 -1.57 2.45
C SER A 99 7.35 -0.17 2.38
N VAL A 100 6.75 0.73 1.58
CA VAL A 100 7.22 2.09 1.28
C VAL A 100 6.80 3.15 2.30
N ILE A 101 6.23 2.74 3.44
CA ILE A 101 5.83 3.67 4.49
C ILE A 101 7.05 3.95 5.38
N SER A 102 7.85 4.95 5.00
CA SER A 102 8.92 5.53 5.84
C SER A 102 9.36 6.89 5.29
N ASP A 103 10.04 7.65 6.14
CA ASP A 103 10.66 8.94 5.77
C ASP A 103 11.69 8.77 4.64
N GLU A 104 12.32 7.60 4.54
CA GLU A 104 13.21 7.20 3.43
C GLU A 104 12.54 7.39 2.06
N PHE A 105 11.23 7.11 1.95
CA PHE A 105 10.47 7.23 0.70
C PHE A 105 9.66 8.54 0.59
N LYS A 106 9.84 9.48 1.53
CA LYS A 106 9.07 10.73 1.63
C LYS A 106 7.55 10.51 1.56
N PHE A 107 7.09 9.35 2.05
CA PHE A 107 5.68 8.93 2.00
C PHE A 107 5.22 8.45 3.37
N ALA A 108 4.30 9.21 3.97
CA ALA A 108 3.73 8.90 5.27
C ALA A 108 2.26 8.53 5.16
N VAL A 109 1.87 7.43 5.82
CA VAL A 109 0.47 7.03 5.97
C VAL A 109 0.07 7.26 7.42
N LYS A 110 -1.08 7.92 7.62
CA LYS A 110 -1.61 8.25 8.94
C LYS A 110 -2.99 7.62 9.13
N VAL A 111 -3.24 7.07 10.32
CA VAL A 111 -4.56 6.61 10.77
C VAL A 111 -4.92 7.45 11.99
N ASN A 112 -6.07 8.12 11.95
CA ASN A 112 -6.52 9.03 13.00
C ASN A 112 -5.45 10.09 13.37
N GLY A 113 -4.76 10.63 12.37
CA GLY A 113 -3.70 11.64 12.54
C GLY A 113 -2.34 11.08 12.99
N LYS A 114 -2.28 9.84 13.51
CA LYS A 114 -1.05 9.20 13.96
C LYS A 114 -0.35 8.47 12.80
N PRO A 115 0.98 8.60 12.62
CA PRO A 115 1.70 7.88 11.56
C PRO A 115 1.71 6.37 11.78
N ILE A 116 1.78 5.61 10.69
CA ILE A 116 2.11 4.18 10.69
C ILE A 116 3.62 4.03 10.58
N THR A 117 4.18 3.13 11.39
CA THR A 117 5.61 2.86 11.52
C THR A 117 5.91 1.37 11.33
N LEU A 118 7.20 1.00 11.28
CA LEU A 118 7.61 -0.41 11.25
C LEU A 118 7.11 -1.19 12.47
N ASN A 119 6.96 -0.55 13.63
CA ASN A 119 6.44 -1.18 14.85
C ASN A 119 4.99 -1.69 14.68
N ASP A 120 4.18 -1.03 13.86
CA ASP A 120 2.80 -1.43 13.62
C ASP A 120 2.69 -2.79 12.90
N ARG A 121 3.77 -3.27 12.27
CA ARG A 121 3.81 -4.57 11.59
C ARG A 121 3.60 -5.75 12.54
N ASN A 122 3.91 -5.57 13.83
CA ASN A 122 3.59 -6.52 14.90
C ASN A 122 4.03 -7.98 14.64
N TYR A 123 5.10 -8.20 13.86
CA TYR A 123 5.73 -9.51 13.70
C TYR A 123 7.15 -9.54 14.26
N PHE A 124 7.81 -8.38 14.41
CA PHE A 124 9.19 -8.31 14.93
C PHE A 124 9.32 -8.88 16.35
N LYS A 125 8.24 -8.81 17.16
CA LYS A 125 8.17 -9.41 18.50
C LYS A 125 8.14 -10.95 18.48
N ALA A 126 7.79 -11.57 17.35
CA ALA A 126 7.77 -13.01 17.21
C ALA A 126 9.07 -13.56 16.58
N ILE A 127 10.02 -12.69 16.22
CA ILE A 127 11.28 -13.12 15.61
C ILE A 127 12.24 -13.55 16.70
N GLN A 128 12.53 -14.85 16.75
CA GLN A 128 13.54 -15.45 17.62
C GLN A 128 14.91 -15.57 16.91
N TYR A 129 14.91 -15.86 15.61
CA TYR A 129 16.12 -16.02 14.81
C TYR A 129 16.14 -14.98 13.70
N LEU A 130 17.17 -14.14 13.69
CA LEU A 130 17.34 -13.07 12.70
C LEU A 130 18.62 -13.31 11.90
N TRP A 131 18.47 -13.65 10.61
CA TRP A 131 19.55 -13.53 9.63
C TRP A 131 19.39 -12.22 8.87
N HIS A 132 20.42 -11.39 8.92
CA HIS A 132 20.42 -10.12 8.21
C HIS A 132 21.59 -10.08 7.22
N ILE A 133 21.29 -9.70 5.98
CA ILE A 133 22.18 -9.89 4.83
C ILE A 133 22.69 -8.54 4.34
N GLY A 134 24.00 -8.42 4.17
CA GLY A 134 24.62 -7.23 3.57
C GLY A 134 24.45 -5.96 4.40
N GLU A 135 24.98 -4.86 3.87
CA GLU A 135 24.97 -3.56 4.53
C GLU A 135 23.58 -2.91 4.54
N GLY A 136 23.26 -2.23 5.63
CA GLY A 136 21.98 -1.53 5.83
C GLY A 136 20.86 -2.41 6.38
N SER A 137 21.11 -3.72 6.52
CA SER A 137 20.19 -4.68 7.12
C SER A 137 20.13 -4.56 8.65
N GLU A 138 21.17 -3.97 9.26
CA GLU A 138 21.30 -3.78 10.71
C GLU A 138 20.19 -2.88 11.28
N LYS A 139 19.61 -2.00 10.46
CA LYS A 139 18.54 -1.07 10.86
C LYS A 139 17.29 -1.78 11.40
N TYR A 140 17.13 -3.07 11.10
CA TYR A 140 15.98 -3.87 11.53
C TYR A 140 16.19 -4.56 12.89
N ILE A 141 17.43 -4.70 13.35
CA ILE A 141 17.78 -5.39 14.59
C ILE A 141 17.04 -4.77 15.79
N LYS A 142 16.99 -3.44 15.84
CA LYS A 142 16.34 -2.67 16.92
C LYS A 142 14.84 -2.97 17.11
N TYR A 143 14.19 -3.57 16.11
CA TYR A 143 12.76 -3.93 16.21
C TYR A 143 12.56 -5.36 16.74
N CYS A 144 13.56 -6.23 16.65
CA CYS A 144 13.51 -7.64 17.04
C CYS A 144 13.85 -7.83 18.53
N SER A 145 12.94 -7.41 19.42
CA SER A 145 13.17 -7.42 20.87
C SER A 145 13.34 -8.80 21.51
N ASN A 146 12.84 -9.86 20.86
CA ASN A 146 12.77 -11.22 21.40
C ASN A 146 13.71 -12.19 20.66
N SER A 147 14.74 -11.67 20.00
CA SER A 147 15.67 -12.48 19.22
C SER A 147 16.65 -13.22 20.13
N GLU A 148 16.67 -14.55 20.03
CA GLU A 148 17.59 -15.45 20.72
C GLU A 148 18.90 -15.59 19.96
N LYS A 149 18.85 -15.52 18.63
CA LYS A 149 20.04 -15.58 17.77
C LYS A 149 19.96 -14.53 16.67
N GLN A 150 21.08 -13.87 16.45
CA GLN A 150 21.26 -12.88 15.38
C GLN A 150 22.54 -13.22 14.61
N GLU A 151 22.44 -13.29 13.29
CA GLU A 151 23.56 -13.65 12.43
C GLU A 151 23.64 -12.71 11.23
N LYS A 152 24.81 -12.09 11.06
CA LYS A 152 25.12 -11.27 9.89
C LYS A 152 25.69 -12.17 8.80
N VAL A 153 25.01 -12.21 7.67
CA VAL A 153 25.47 -12.94 6.49
C VAL A 153 26.02 -11.95 5.47
N SER A 154 27.15 -12.29 4.85
CA SER A 154 27.70 -11.49 3.77
C SER A 154 26.67 -11.32 2.64
N GLY A 155 26.55 -10.10 2.13
CA GLY A 155 25.72 -9.84 0.96
C GLY A 155 26.38 -10.28 -0.34
N VAL A 156 27.64 -10.70 -0.34
CA VAL A 156 28.37 -11.02 -1.57
C VAL A 156 27.84 -12.34 -2.16
N VAL A 157 27.34 -12.27 -3.40
CA VAL A 157 26.83 -13.42 -4.17
C VAL A 157 27.89 -13.94 -5.13
N ASP A 158 28.70 -13.02 -5.70
CA ASP A 158 29.77 -13.34 -6.63
C ASP A 158 30.86 -12.28 -6.50
N GLU A 159 32.04 -12.69 -6.06
CA GLU A 159 33.20 -11.81 -5.90
C GLU A 159 33.81 -11.39 -7.24
N VAL A 160 33.77 -12.27 -8.24
CA VAL A 160 34.38 -12.06 -9.56
C VAL A 160 33.59 -11.01 -10.34
N ASN A 161 32.26 -11.11 -10.29
CA ASN A 161 31.37 -10.15 -10.96
C ASN A 161 30.87 -9.02 -10.03
N ASN A 162 31.36 -8.98 -8.78
CA ASN A 162 31.00 -8.01 -7.75
C ASN A 162 29.48 -7.90 -7.52
N PHE A 163 28.77 -9.03 -7.54
CA PHE A 163 27.35 -9.08 -7.20
C PHE A 163 27.17 -9.04 -5.69
N LYS A 164 26.45 -8.04 -5.19
CA LYS A 164 26.12 -7.90 -3.77
C LYS A 164 24.62 -7.74 -3.57
N LEU A 165 24.07 -8.50 -2.64
CA LEU A 165 22.77 -8.32 -2.00
C LEU A 165 22.90 -7.22 -0.95
N ALA A 166 22.31 -6.06 -1.24
CA ALA A 166 22.02 -5.06 -0.23
C ALA A 166 20.55 -5.18 0.14
N VAL A 167 20.24 -5.35 1.43
CA VAL A 167 18.85 -5.35 1.91
C VAL A 167 18.39 -3.90 2.07
N GLY A 168 18.20 -3.24 0.93
CA GLY A 168 17.38 -2.05 0.77
C GLY A 168 16.02 -2.47 0.21
N LEU A 169 14.93 -2.01 0.80
CA LEU A 169 13.59 -2.34 0.31
C LEU A 169 13.23 -1.49 -0.92
N GLU A 170 14.12 -1.39 -1.91
CA GLU A 170 13.75 -0.93 -3.26
C GLU A 170 14.72 -1.39 -4.37
N GLN A 171 14.06 -1.86 -5.41
CA GLN A 171 14.42 -2.03 -6.82
C GLN A 171 15.82 -1.61 -7.27
N LEU A 172 16.46 -2.56 -7.96
CA LEU A 172 17.40 -2.34 -9.06
C LEU A 172 16.86 -1.28 -10.04
N MET A 173 17.20 -0.02 -9.80
CA MET A 173 17.19 1.01 -10.86
C MET A 173 18.64 1.30 -11.25
N ASN A 174 18.95 0.85 -12.46
CA ASN A 174 20.09 1.25 -13.29
C ASN A 174 21.49 1.11 -12.69
N LYS A 175 21.96 -0.13 -12.64
CA LYS A 175 23.15 -0.55 -13.40
C LYS A 175 22.88 -2.00 -13.84
N LYS A 176 23.19 -2.30 -15.10
CA LYS A 176 23.01 -3.59 -15.78
C LYS A 176 22.98 -4.75 -14.79
N ILE A 177 21.95 -5.59 -14.82
CA ILE A 177 22.01 -7.08 -14.70
C ILE A 177 20.64 -7.63 -14.26
N LEU A 178 19.97 -8.27 -15.24
CA LEU A 178 19.26 -9.56 -15.15
C LEU A 178 18.43 -9.70 -16.43
N ARG A 179 19.05 -10.20 -17.50
CA ARG A 179 18.33 -10.87 -18.59
C ARG A 179 18.62 -12.36 -18.50
N ARG A 180 17.53 -13.12 -18.39
CA ARG A 180 17.37 -14.59 -18.47
C ARG A 180 17.96 -15.40 -17.31
N GLY A 181 17.05 -16.11 -16.63
CA GLY A 181 17.36 -17.12 -15.63
C GLY A 181 16.17 -17.30 -14.70
N THR A 182 15.25 -18.17 -15.08
CA THR A 182 14.07 -18.57 -14.30
C THR A 182 14.49 -19.07 -12.91
N ILE A 183 14.20 -18.31 -11.85
CA ILE A 183 14.33 -18.83 -10.47
C ILE A 183 13.08 -19.67 -10.18
N ARG A 184 13.18 -20.99 -10.32
CA ARG A 184 12.22 -21.94 -9.74
C ARG A 184 12.49 -22.04 -8.25
N TYR A 185 11.51 -21.67 -7.43
CA TYR A 185 11.49 -22.04 -6.02
C TYR A 185 11.08 -23.52 -5.92
N GLN A 186 11.99 -24.39 -5.48
CA GLN A 186 11.67 -25.77 -5.15
C GLN A 186 11.66 -25.89 -3.62
N PHE A 187 10.46 -25.92 -3.04
CA PHE A 187 10.27 -26.31 -1.65
C PHE A 187 10.49 -27.82 -1.56
N PHE A 188 11.64 -28.26 -1.03
CA PHE A 188 11.77 -29.64 -0.57
C PHE A 188 10.94 -29.80 0.71
N HIS A 189 9.78 -30.44 0.57
CA HIS A 189 9.10 -31.05 1.71
C HIS A 189 9.83 -32.35 2.03
N GLY A 190 10.38 -32.44 3.25
CA GLY A 190 10.81 -33.72 3.80
C GLY A 190 9.59 -34.61 4.03
N ALA A 191 9.69 -35.86 3.60
CA ALA A 191 8.85 -36.95 4.08
C ALA A 191 9.79 -38.08 4.49
N SER A 192 9.66 -38.44 5.78
CA SER A 192 9.95 -39.71 6.43
C SER A 192 11.33 -40.35 6.24
#